data_AF-A0A4Q3J647-F1
#
_entry.id   AF-A0A4Q3J647-F1
#
_cell.length_a   1.000
_cell.length_b   1.000
_cell.length_c   1.000
_cell.angle_alpha   90.00
_cell.angle_beta   90.00
_cell.angle_gamma   90.00
#
_symmetry.space_group_name_H-M   'P 1'
#
loop_
_entity.id
_entity.type
_entity.pdbx_description
1 polymer ?
#
loop_
_entity_poly.entity_id
_entity_poly.type
_entity_poly.pdbx_seq_one_letter_code
_entity_poly.pdbx_strand_id
1 'polypeptide(L)' 'MLRATTAVAMLILSVGSTLAQGDVTAGKVVFETCARCHTIGEGARTKIGPVLNDVLGRTAGTLEGFSYSQAMKAAGAGGL' A
#
# COMPACT_ATOMS: atom_id res chain seq x y z
N MET A 1 13.41 36.43 29.68
CA MET A 1 12.63 36.49 28.42
C MET A 1 12.20 35.12 27.89
N LEU A 2 12.77 34.02 28.39
CA LEU A 2 12.50 32.63 27.98
C LEU A 2 11.07 32.09 28.28
N ARG A 3 10.21 32.88 28.94
CA ARG A 3 8.88 32.46 29.39
C ARG A 3 7.75 32.79 28.41
N ALA A 4 7.95 33.76 27.51
CA ALA A 4 6.93 34.19 26.55
C ALA A 4 6.92 33.33 25.27
N THR A 5 8.04 32.66 24.97
CA THR A 5 8.19 31.83 23.78
C THR A 5 7.50 30.46 23.92
N THR A 6 7.27 29.97 25.14
CA THR A 6 6.67 28.65 25.38
C THR A 6 5.16 28.60 25.07
N ALA A 7 4.44 29.72 25.17
CA ALA A 7 2.99 29.75 24.99
C ALA A 7 2.54 29.65 23.52
N VAL A 8 3.34 30.18 22.59
CA VAL A 8 3.02 30.12 21.14
C VAL A 8 3.24 28.71 20.59
N ALA A 9 4.16 27.94 21.18
CA ALA A 9 4.47 26.57 20.75
C ALA A 9 3.33 25.56 20.98
N MET A 10 2.36 25.85 21.87
CA MET A 10 1.28 24.90 22.21
C MET A 10 0.10 24.88 21.23
N LEU A 11 -0.05 25.88 20.36
CA LEU A 11 -1.24 26.00 19.51
C LEU A 11 -1.13 25.28 18.15
N ILE A 12 0.06 24.76 17.80
CA ILE A 12 0.32 24.16 16.48
C ILE A 12 0.06 22.63 16.49
N LEU A 13 -0.24 22.04 17.65
CA LEU A 13 -0.27 20.58 17.82
C LEU A 13 -1.63 19.89 17.55
N SER A 14 -2.65 20.61 17.06
CA SER A 14 -4.02 20.07 16.94
C SER A 14 -4.46 19.68 15.53
N VAL A 15 -3.60 19.81 14.51
CA VAL A 15 -3.91 19.33 13.14
C VAL A 15 -3.36 17.92 12.92
N GLY A 16 -3.67 17.00 13.84
CA GLY A 16 -3.40 15.59 13.63
C GLY A 16 -4.32 15.07 12.53
N SER A 17 -3.80 14.92 11.32
CA SER A 17 -4.50 14.23 10.24
C SER A 17 -4.86 12.83 10.73
N THR A 18 -6.14 12.57 10.94
CA THR A 18 -6.63 11.21 11.13
C THR A 18 -6.50 10.52 9.79
N LEU A 19 -5.36 9.89 9.52
CA LEU A 19 -5.27 8.89 8.47
C LEU A 19 -6.27 7.81 8.85
N ALA A 20 -7.42 7.78 8.18
CA ALA A 20 -8.40 6.72 8.40
C ALA A 20 -7.70 5.40 8.05
N GLN A 21 -7.35 4.62 9.09
CA GLN A 21 -6.75 3.32 8.91
C GLN A 21 -7.78 2.42 8.21
N GLY A 22 -7.36 1.68 7.19
CA GLY A 22 -8.25 0.75 6.49
C GLY A 22 -8.82 -0.30 7.44
N ASP A 23 -10.09 -0.67 7.26
CA ASP A 23 -10.72 -1.79 7.96
C ASP A 23 -10.30 -3.11 7.31
N VAL A 24 -9.49 -3.90 8.03
CA VAL A 24 -8.98 -5.20 7.56
C VAL A 24 -10.11 -6.22 7.36
N THR A 25 -11.16 -6.18 8.18
CA THR A 25 -12.29 -7.11 8.08
C THR A 25 -13.09 -6.82 6.80
N ALA A 26 -13.39 -5.55 6.55
CA ALA A 26 -14.02 -5.13 5.30
C ALA A 26 -13.11 -5.41 4.08
N GLY A 27 -11.81 -5.14 4.21
CA GLY A 27 -10.83 -5.41 3.16
C GLY A 27 -10.75 -6.88 2.76
N LYS A 28 -10.87 -7.81 3.73
CA LYS A 28 -10.94 -9.24 3.47
C LYS A 28 -12.13 -9.59 2.56
N VAL A 29 -13.30 -9.00 2.80
CA VAL A 29 -14.50 -9.22 1.97
C VAL A 29 -14.28 -8.68 0.56
N VAL A 30 -13.71 -7.49 0.42
CA VAL A 30 -13.38 -6.92 -0.90
C VAL A 30 -12.37 -7.80 -1.65
N PHE A 31 -11.41 -8.39 -0.94
CA PHE A 31 -10.39 -9.24 -1.54
C PHE A 31 -10.96 -10.50 -2.20
N GLU A 32 -12.15 -10.97 -1.83
CA GLU A 32 -12.81 -12.12 -2.48
C GLU A 32 -12.99 -11.90 -3.99
N THR A 33 -13.18 -10.65 -4.43
CA THR A 33 -13.24 -10.31 -5.85
C THR A 33 -11.86 -10.43 -6.51
N CYS A 34 -10.81 -10.02 -5.81
CA CYS A 34 -9.41 -10.07 -6.26
C CYS A 34 -8.87 -11.51 -6.30
N ALA A 35 -9.35 -12.36 -5.38
CA ALA A 35 -8.91 -13.74 -5.17
C ALA A 35 -9.17 -14.67 -6.37
N ARG A 36 -10.01 -14.23 -7.32
CA ARG A 36 -10.21 -14.91 -8.61
C ARG A 36 -8.93 -14.95 -9.44
N CYS A 37 -8.13 -13.89 -9.37
CA CYS A 37 -6.91 -13.74 -10.17
C CYS A 37 -5.64 -13.79 -9.33
N HIS A 38 -5.70 -13.32 -8.09
CA HIS A 38 -4.56 -13.12 -7.21
C HIS A 38 -4.62 -14.02 -5.98
N THR A 39 -3.47 -14.21 -5.35
CA THR A 39 -3.34 -14.95 -4.10
C THR A 39 -2.52 -14.15 -3.10
N ILE A 40 -2.82 -14.37 -1.82
CA ILE A 40 -2.07 -13.84 -0.68
C ILE A 40 -1.92 -14.92 0.40
N GLY A 41 -0.92 -14.76 1.27
CA GLY A 41 -0.69 -15.61 2.43
C GLY A 41 0.46 -16.61 2.25
N GLU A 42 0.57 -17.53 3.21
CA GLU A 42 1.60 -18.56 3.22
C GLU A 42 1.42 -19.52 2.03
N GLY A 43 2.52 -19.81 1.32
CA GLY A 43 2.50 -20.70 0.17
C GLY A 43 1.73 -20.15 -1.05
N ALA A 44 1.43 -18.84 -1.09
CA ALA A 44 0.75 -18.21 -2.21
C ALA A 44 1.52 -18.46 -3.52
N ARG A 45 0.78 -18.86 -4.56
CA ARG A 45 1.34 -19.11 -5.90
C ARG A 45 0.65 -18.19 -6.91
N THR A 46 1.43 -17.75 -7.89
CA THR A 46 0.96 -17.04 -9.06
C THR A 46 -0.16 -17.81 -9.76
N LYS A 47 -1.21 -17.11 -10.21
CA LYS A 47 -2.30 -17.66 -11.01
C LYS A 47 -2.42 -16.85 -12.31
N ILE A 48 -3.59 -16.29 -12.59
CA ILE A 48 -3.82 -15.34 -13.68
C ILE A 48 -3.04 -14.05 -13.42
N GLY A 49 -3.04 -13.59 -12.16
CA GLY A 49 -2.26 -12.46 -11.69
C GLY A 49 -1.09 -12.87 -10.77
N PRO A 50 -0.16 -11.93 -10.52
CA PRO A 50 0.93 -12.11 -9.57
C PRO A 50 0.42 -12.27 -8.13
N VAL A 51 1.26 -12.85 -7.28
CA VAL A 51 1.05 -12.86 -5.82
C VAL A 51 1.09 -11.44 -5.27
N LEU A 52 0.17 -11.13 -4.35
CA LEU A 52 0.03 -9.80 -3.75
C LEU A 52 0.60 -9.69 -2.32
N ASN A 53 1.31 -10.72 -1.83
CA ASN A 53 2.17 -10.56 -0.65
C ASN A 53 3.17 -9.44 -0.90
N ASP A 54 3.38 -8.60 0.11
CA ASP A 54 4.35 -7.50 0.09
C ASP A 54 4.20 -6.58 -1.15
N VAL A 55 2.96 -6.39 -1.62
CA VAL A 55 2.69 -5.53 -2.79
C VAL A 55 2.80 -4.05 -2.44
N LEU A 56 2.49 -3.65 -1.20
CA LEU A 56 2.56 -2.27 -0.77
C LEU A 56 4.03 -1.82 -0.74
N GLY A 57 4.35 -0.79 -1.53
CA GLY A 57 5.71 -0.26 -1.66
C GLY A 57 6.61 -1.05 -2.63
N ARG A 58 6.14 -2.16 -3.19
CA ARG A 58 6.88 -2.88 -4.25
C ARG A 58 6.65 -2.19 -5.59
N THR A 59 7.74 -1.88 -6.30
CA THR A 59 7.69 -1.33 -7.67
C THR A 59 6.81 -2.19 -8.57
N ALA A 60 5.90 -1.56 -9.31
CA ALA A 60 4.96 -2.25 -10.17
C ALA A 60 5.68 -3.07 -11.26
N GLY A 61 5.12 -4.24 -11.60
CA GLY A 61 5.65 -5.06 -12.69
C GLY A 61 6.96 -5.79 -12.41
N THR A 62 7.36 -5.93 -11.14
CA THR A 62 8.68 -6.47 -10.75
C THR A 62 8.67 -7.82 -10.04
N LEU A 63 7.50 -8.44 -9.79
CA LEU A 63 7.49 -9.77 -9.17
C LEU A 63 8.18 -10.79 -10.08
N GLU A 64 9.24 -11.41 -9.57
CA GLU A 64 10.00 -12.41 -10.28
C GLU A 64 9.11 -13.61 -10.67
N GLY A 65 9.34 -14.13 -11.88
CA GLY A 65 8.59 -15.27 -12.41
C GLY A 65 7.18 -14.97 -12.91
N PHE A 66 6.68 -13.72 -12.81
CA PHE A 66 5.43 -13.30 -13.45
C PHE A 66 5.67 -12.55 -14.76
N SER A 67 4.94 -12.91 -15.80
CA SER A 67 5.02 -12.24 -17.11
C SER A 67 4.11 -11.01 -17.15
N TYR A 68 4.67 -9.84 -16.84
CA TYR A 68 3.96 -8.57 -16.94
C TYR A 68 3.89 -8.04 -18.36
N SER A 69 2.82 -7.29 -18.65
CA SER A 69 2.72 -6.49 -19.88
C SER A 69 3.83 -5.45 -19.94
N GLN A 70 4.19 -5.03 -21.15
CA GLN A 70 5.19 -3.97 -21.35
C GLN A 70 4.76 -2.65 -20.70
N ALA A 71 3.45 -2.35 -20.73
CA ALA A 71 2.89 -1.16 -20.08
C ALA A 71 3.08 -1.17 -18.56
N MET A 72 2.89 -2.32 -17.90
CA MET A 72 3.04 -2.41 -16.43
C MET A 72 4.51 -2.29 -16.01
N LYS A 73 5.43 -2.88 -16.78
CA LYS A 73 6.88 -2.71 -16.55
C LYS A 73 7.30 -1.24 -16.74
N ALA A 74 6.80 -0.57 -17.77
CA ALA A 74 7.07 0.84 -18.02
C ALA A 74 6.51 1.74 -16.90
N ALA A 75 5.30 1.44 -16.39
CA ALA A 75 4.73 2.15 -15.26
C ALA A 75 5.62 2.02 -14.00
N GLY A 76 6.11 0.81 -13.71
CA GLY A 76 7.05 0.59 -12.61
C GLY A 76 8.36 1.37 -12.77
N ALA A 77 8.94 1.37 -13.98
CA ALA A 77 10.11 2.20 -14.28
C ALA A 77 9.83 3.72 -14.15
N GLY A 78 8.58 4.13 -14.33
CA GLY A 78 8.10 5.50 -14.12
C GLY A 78 7.80 5.85 -12.66
N GLY A 79 8.02 4.93 -11.72
CA GLY A 79 7.87 5.17 -10.28
C GLY A 79 6.58 4.62 -9.67
N LEU A 80 5.83 3.77 -10.39
CA LEU A 80 4.71 3.02 -9.83
C LEU A 80 5.16 1.78 -9.05
#